data_AF-A0A662NWG3-F1
#
_entry.id   AF-A0A662NWG3-F1
#
_cell.length_a   1.000
_cell.length_b   1.000
_cell.length_c   1.000
_cell.angle_alpha   90.00
_cell.angle_beta   90.00
_cell.angle_gamma   90.00
#
_symmetry.space_group_name_H-M   'P 1'
#
loop_
_entity.id
_entity.type
_entity.pdbx_description
1 polymer ?
#
loop_
_entity_poly.entity_id
_entity_poly.type
_entity_poly.pdbx_seq_one_letter_code
_entity_poly.pdbx_strand_id
1 'polypeptide(L)' 'MRKGISESSKELELDIPTNEIVSTLSETFKVLGDPTKVKILYLLSKGELRVCDLSDLLRISQSAVSHQL' A
#
# COMPACT_ATOMS: atom_id res chain seq x y z
N MET A 1 29.37 -14.84 -20.56
CA MET A 1 30.03 -14.97 -19.24
C MET A 1 29.05 -14.49 -18.19
N ARG A 2 28.45 -15.39 -17.39
CA ARG A 2 27.56 -15.00 -16.29
C ARG A 2 28.43 -14.33 -15.23
N LYS A 3 28.28 -13.02 -15.00
CA LYS A 3 28.91 -12.36 -13.84
C LYS A 3 28.36 -13.11 -12.62
N GLY A 4 29.25 -13.79 -11.90
CA GLY A 4 28.92 -14.39 -10.61
C GLY A 4 28.33 -13.29 -9.73
N ILE A 5 27.23 -13.64 -9.06
CA ILE A 5 26.55 -12.83 -8.05
C ILE A 5 27.63 -12.29 -7.11
N SER A 6 27.81 -10.96 -7.07
CA SER A 6 28.78 -10.31 -6.17
C SER A 6 28.46 -10.65 -4.71
N GLU A 7 29.44 -10.62 -3.80
CA GLU A 7 29.21 -10.93 -2.37
C GLU A 7 28.00 -10.16 -1.79
N SER A 8 27.82 -8.88 -2.16
CA SER A 8 26.66 -8.06 -1.77
C SER A 8 25.32 -8.53 -2.33
N SER A 9 25.33 -9.28 -3.43
CA SER A 9 24.11 -9.84 -4.05
C SER A 9 23.70 -11.17 -3.42
N LYS A 10 24.64 -11.90 -2.78
CA LYS A 10 24.35 -13.13 -2.03
C LYS A 10 23.67 -12.85 -0.71
N GLU A 11 24.05 -11.77 -0.03
CA GLU A 11 23.42 -11.34 1.22
C GLU A 11 21.95 -10.97 1.00
N LEU A 12 21.63 -10.35 -0.14
CA LEU A 12 20.25 -10.04 -0.54
C LEU A 12 19.41 -11.29 -0.82
N GLU A 13 19.99 -12.35 -1.40
CA GLU A 13 19.25 -13.61 -1.65
C GLU A 13 18.82 -14.30 -0.35
N LEU A 14 19.61 -14.15 0.73
CA LEU A 14 19.29 -14.71 2.04
C LEU A 14 18.26 -13.88 2.83
N ASP A 15 18.05 -12.62 2.44
CA ASP A 15 17.10 -11.69 3.08
C ASP A 15 15.75 -11.62 2.36
N ILE A 16 15.57 -12.34 1.24
CA ILE A 16 14.28 -12.42 0.57
C ILE A 16 13.28 -13.11 1.51
N PRO A 17 12.14 -12.48 1.84
CA PRO A 17 11.12 -13.10 2.68
C PRO A 17 10.56 -14.38 2.04
N THR A 18 9.94 -15.24 2.86
CA THR A 18 9.32 -16.46 2.33
C THR A 18 8.23 -16.13 1.29
N ASN A 19 7.98 -17.06 0.36
CA ASN A 19 6.92 -16.88 -0.64
C ASN A 19 5.55 -16.61 -0.02
N GLU A 20 5.28 -17.15 1.18
CA GLU A 20 4.05 -16.85 1.92
C GLU A 20 3.99 -15.38 2.31
N ILE A 21 5.06 -14.84 2.90
CA ILE A 21 5.14 -13.41 3.27
C ILE A 21 4.99 -12.54 2.03
N VAL A 22 5.71 -12.86 0.94
CA VAL A 22 5.63 -12.12 -0.32
C VAL A 22 4.21 -12.15 -0.90
N SER A 23 3.54 -13.31 -0.86
CA SER A 23 2.14 -13.43 -1.32
C SER A 23 1.19 -12.59 -0.48
N THR A 24 1.32 -12.65 0.85
CA THR A 24 0.50 -11.82 1.76
C THR A 24 0.73 -10.32 1.53
N LEU A 25 1.98 -9.89 1.34
CA LEU A 25 2.30 -8.51 1.02
C LEU A 25 1.73 -8.10 -0.34
N SER A 26 1.83 -8.96 -1.35
CA SER A 26 1.27 -8.72 -2.69
C SER A 26 -0.25 -8.53 -2.63
N GLU A 27 -0.96 -9.39 -1.90
CA GLU A 27 -2.40 -9.26 -1.68
C GLU A 27 -2.75 -7.97 -0.93
N THR A 28 -1.96 -7.63 0.08
CA THR A 28 -2.12 -6.38 0.84
C THR A 28 -1.95 -5.17 -0.07
N PHE A 29 -0.89 -5.12 -0.88
CA PHE A 29 -0.65 -4.02 -1.82
C PHE A 29 -1.71 -3.95 -2.92
N LYS A 30 -2.26 -5.09 -3.36
CA LYS A 30 -3.37 -5.10 -4.31
C LYS A 30 -4.61 -4.43 -3.71
N VAL A 31 -4.91 -4.66 -2.44
CA VAL A 31 -6.04 -4.03 -1.74
C VAL A 31 -5.79 -2.55 -1.47
N LEU A 32 -4.55 -2.18 -1.09
CA LEU A 32 -4.14 -0.80 -0.81
C LEU A 32 -3.90 0.05 -2.07
N GLY A 33 -3.66 -0.58 -3.21
CA GLY A 33 -3.38 0.08 -4.48
C GLY A 33 -4.58 0.74 -5.15
N ASP A 34 -5.78 0.66 -4.56
CA ASP A 34 -6.95 1.40 -5.04
C ASP A 34 -6.72 2.93 -4.97
N PRO A 35 -6.88 3.67 -6.08
CA PRO A 35 -6.61 5.11 -6.11
C PRO A 35 -7.42 5.93 -5.09
N THR A 36 -8.62 5.50 -4.72
CA THR A 36 -9.46 6.19 -3.74
C THR A 36 -8.91 5.96 -2.33
N LYS A 37 -8.55 4.73 -1.98
CA LYS A 37 -7.91 4.41 -0.70
C LYS A 37 -6.57 5.12 -0.53
N VAL A 38 -5.74 5.18 -1.57
CA VAL A 38 -4.47 5.92 -1.53
C VAL A 38 -4.71 7.40 -1.22
N LYS A 39 -5.73 8.02 -1.83
CA LYS A 39 -6.08 9.43 -1.52
C LYS A 39 -6.58 9.59 -0.09
N ILE A 40 -7.42 8.67 0.41
CA ILE A 40 -7.89 8.68 1.80
C ILE A 40 -6.70 8.58 2.77
N LEU A 41 -5.80 7.62 2.57
CA LEU A 41 -4.60 7.46 3.39
C LEU A 41 -3.68 8.69 3.32
N TYR A 42 -3.50 9.28 2.14
CA TYR A 42 -2.73 10.51 1.98
C TYR A 42 -3.35 11.66 2.80
N LEU A 43 -4.66 11.83 2.75
CA LEU A 43 -5.36 12.88 3.51
C LEU A 43 -5.25 12.64 5.03
N LEU A 44 -5.46 11.40 5.48
CA LEU A 44 -5.31 11.02 6.90
C LEU A 44 -3.86 11.13 7.40
N SER A 45 -2.87 10.99 6.51
CA SER A 45 -1.46 11.24 6.86
C SER A 45 -1.17 12.72 7.19
N LYS A 46 -2.07 13.64 6.81
CA LYS A 46 -1.98 15.08 7.14
C LYS A 46 -2.64 15.43 8.47
N GLY A 47 -3.43 14.53 9.04
CA GLY A 47 -4.14 14.73 10.30
C GLY A 47 -5.42 13.92 10.37
N GLU A 48 -6.05 13.94 11.55
CA GLU A 48 -7.35 13.34 11.77
C GLU A 48 -8.44 14.10 10.97
N LEU A 49 -9.23 13.37 10.19
CA LEU A 49 -10.31 13.91 9.36
C LEU A 49 -11.59 13.12 9.58
N ARG A 50 -12.74 13.79 9.58
CA ARG A 50 -14.03 13.12 9.66
C ARG A 50 -14.44 12.62 8.27
N VAL A 51 -15.35 11.65 8.23
CA VAL A 51 -15.88 11.09 6.99
C VAL A 51 -16.49 12.18 6.09
N CYS A 52 -17.15 13.19 6.67
CA CYS A 52 -17.68 14.34 5.92
C CYS A 52 -16.58 15.16 5.24
N ASP A 53 -15.47 15.41 5.95
CA ASP A 53 -14.35 16.20 5.42
C ASP A 53 -13.70 15.47 4.23
N LEU A 54 -13.51 14.14 4.36
CA LEU A 54 -13.02 13.29 3.27
C LEU A 54 -13.98 13.28 2.08
N SER A 55 -15.28 13.21 2.33
CA SER A 55 -16.33 13.25 1.29
C SER A 55 -16.25 14.55 0.49
N ASP A 56 -16.12 15.68 1.18
CA ASP A 56 -16.02 17.01 0.56
C ASP A 56 -14.72 17.18 -0.24
N LEU A 57 -13.58 16.74 0.31
CA LEU A 57 -12.28 16.83 -0.35
C LEU A 57 -12.17 15.92 -1.58
N LEU A 58 -12.72 14.71 -1.50
CA LEU A 58 -12.65 13.71 -2.58
C LEU A 58 -13.79 13.81 -3.59
N ARG A 59 -14.83 14.60 -3.30
CA ARG A 59 -16.05 14.76 -4.11
C ARG A 59 -16.75 13.42 -4.39
N ILE A 60 -16.80 12.56 -3.38
CA ILE A 60 -17.54 11.29 -3.39
C ILE A 60 -18.54 11.28 -2.22
N SER A 61 -19.54 10.40 -2.25
CA SER A 61 -20.50 10.32 -1.15
C SER A 61 -19.85 9.87 0.16
N GLN A 62 -20.39 10.30 1.30
CA GLN A 62 -19.97 9.79 2.61
C GLN A 62 -20.10 8.26 2.69
N SER A 63 -21.13 7.68 2.07
CA SER A 63 -21.27 6.22 1.98
C SER A 63 -20.13 5.56 1.21
N ALA A 64 -19.62 6.20 0.15
CA ALA A 64 -18.47 5.70 -0.59
C ALA A 64 -17.19 5.81 0.24
N VAL A 65 -16.98 6.89 0.99
CA VAL A 65 -15.85 7.00 1.94
C VAL A 65 -15.93 5.89 3.00
N SER A 66 -17.09 5.74 3.65
CA SER A 66 -17.28 4.73 4.70
C SER A 66 -17.13 3.29 4.22
N HIS A 67 -17.40 3.00 2.94
CA HIS A 67 -17.21 1.66 2.37
C HIS A 67 -15.74 1.37 2.01
N GLN A 68 -14.92 2.42 1.85
CA GLN A 68 -13.50 2.30 1.51
C GLN A 68 -12.59 2.24 2.74
N LEU A 69 -13.10 2.66 3.90
CA LEU A 69 -12.48 2.53 5.23
C LEU A 69 -12.85 1.19 5.87
#